data_AF-A0A401LX03-F1
#
_entry.id   AF-A0A401LX03-F1
#
_cell.length_a   1.000
_cell.length_b   1.000
_cell.length_c   1.000
_cell.angle_alpha   90.00
_cell.angle_beta   90.00
_cell.angle_gamma   90.00
#
_symmetry.space_group_name_H-M   'P 1'
#
loop_
_entity.id
_entity.type
_entity.pdbx_description
1 polymer ?
#
loop_
_entity_poly.entity_id
_entity_poly.type
_entity_poly.pdbx_seq_one_letter_code
_entity_poly.pdbx_strand_id
1 'polypeptide(L)'
;MITYPRTGSRYIPEDVFAEIPKLLAFIGTQPEWKDKVRAKAAPTRRSVDGGKVTDHHALLVTGEKPLFLSKEDNTIYQMIAGRMVEAFSEKCVKDVTTVTAECAGVEFTVKGSVVRQAGWRAVYGEEKRRKLPFPAGRKATR
;
A
#
# COMPACT_ATOMS: atom_id res chain seq x y z
N MET A 1 4.77 20.26 8.21
CA MET A 1 5.12 19.47 6.99
C MET A 1 4.88 17.98 7.22
N ILE A 2 5.60 17.36 8.15
CA ILE A 2 5.48 15.94 8.55
C ILE A 2 5.42 15.83 10.08
N THR A 3 4.89 14.72 10.60
CA THR A 3 4.86 14.43 12.05
C THR A 3 6.24 14.01 12.55
N TYR A 4 6.36 13.74 13.86
CA TYR A 4 7.63 13.43 14.50
C TYR A 4 8.41 12.30 13.78
N PRO A 5 9.63 12.57 13.25
CA PRO A 5 10.30 11.67 12.30
C PRO A 5 11.08 10.52 12.95
N ARG A 6 11.27 10.54 14.27
CA ARG A 6 11.96 9.46 15.00
C ARG A 6 10.93 8.51 15.61
N THR A 7 10.41 7.61 14.79
CA THR A 7 9.40 6.63 15.20
C THR A 7 9.73 5.24 14.67
N GLY A 8 9.56 4.22 15.51
CA GLY A 8 9.61 2.82 15.10
C GLY A 8 8.23 2.26 14.73
N SER A 9 7.15 3.00 14.97
CA SER A 9 5.80 2.52 14.71
C SER A 9 5.42 2.62 13.23
N ARG A 10 4.59 1.68 12.81
CA ARG A 10 3.89 1.68 11.51
C ARG A 10 2.37 1.81 11.68
N TYR A 11 1.93 2.11 12.90
CA TYR A 11 0.52 2.19 13.27
C TYR A 11 0.17 3.59 13.77
N ILE A 12 -1.10 3.91 13.64
CA ILE A 12 -1.70 5.13 14.20
C ILE A 12 -2.85 4.75 15.13
N PRO A 13 -3.13 5.57 16.16
CA PRO A 13 -4.31 5.42 17.00
C PRO A 13 -5.58 5.91 16.30
N GLU A 14 -6.74 5.67 16.92
CA GLU A 14 -8.06 5.93 16.33
C GLU A 14 -8.36 7.43 16.14
N ASP A 15 -7.91 8.26 17.07
CA ASP A 15 -8.02 9.71 17.03
C ASP A 15 -7.21 10.29 15.85
N VAL A 16 -6.00 9.77 15.60
CA VAL A 16 -5.23 10.15 14.41
C VAL A 16 -5.89 9.65 13.12
N PHE A 17 -6.55 8.47 13.15
CA PHE A 17 -7.28 7.96 11.98
C PHE A 17 -8.42 8.89 11.55
N ALA A 18 -9.07 9.59 12.49
CA ALA A 18 -10.14 10.54 12.18
C ALA A 18 -9.68 11.69 11.26
N GLU A 19 -8.39 12.06 11.30
CA GLU A 19 -7.81 13.12 10.47
C GLU A 19 -7.38 12.64 9.07
N ILE A 20 -7.26 11.33 8.87
CA ILE A 20 -6.72 10.75 7.61
C ILE A 20 -7.53 11.15 6.36
N PRO A 21 -8.87 11.15 6.34
CA PRO A 21 -9.62 11.61 5.18
C PRO A 21 -9.24 13.04 4.74
N LYS A 22 -9.07 13.95 5.71
CA LYS A 22 -8.69 15.34 5.46
C LYS A 22 -7.25 15.44 4.93
N LEU A 23 -6.33 14.69 5.53
CA LEU A 23 -4.93 14.67 5.09
C LEU A 23 -4.76 14.07 3.69
N LEU A 24 -5.51 13.02 3.36
CA LEU A 24 -5.55 12.46 1.99
C LEU A 24 -6.12 13.47 1.00
N ALA A 25 -7.22 14.14 1.35
CA ALA A 25 -7.78 15.19 0.49
C ALA A 25 -6.76 16.30 0.23
N PHE A 26 -6.02 16.72 1.26
CA PHE A 26 -4.92 17.67 1.12
C PHE A 26 -3.82 17.16 0.18
N ILE A 27 -3.35 15.93 0.35
CA ILE A 27 -2.37 15.31 -0.56
C ILE A 27 -2.90 15.31 -2.00
N GLY A 28 -4.18 15.00 -2.21
CA GLY A 28 -4.83 15.00 -3.53
C GLY A 28 -4.94 16.37 -4.20
N THR A 29 -4.68 17.47 -3.48
CA THR A 29 -4.56 18.80 -4.10
C THR A 29 -3.21 19.02 -4.80
N GLN A 30 -2.21 18.20 -4.48
CA GLN A 30 -0.86 18.31 -5.04
C GLN A 30 -0.81 17.67 -6.44
N PRO A 31 -0.16 18.31 -7.43
CA PRO A 31 -0.08 17.81 -8.80
C PRO A 31 0.41 16.35 -8.90
N GLU A 32 1.35 15.96 -8.04
CA GLU A 32 1.96 14.64 -8.01
C GLU A 32 0.99 13.52 -7.63
N TRP A 33 -0.05 13.84 -6.83
CA TRP A 33 -0.94 12.84 -6.22
C TRP A 33 -2.40 12.98 -6.62
N LYS A 34 -2.77 14.02 -7.36
CA LYS A 34 -4.15 14.34 -7.73
C LYS A 34 -4.93 13.15 -8.30
N ASP A 35 -4.30 12.37 -9.19
CA ASP A 35 -4.95 11.22 -9.84
C ASP A 35 -4.79 9.91 -9.05
N LYS A 36 -4.06 9.93 -7.93
CA LYS A 36 -3.78 8.77 -7.08
C LYS A 36 -4.67 8.72 -5.84
N VAL A 37 -5.14 9.87 -5.37
CA VAL A 37 -6.06 9.95 -4.23
C VAL A 37 -7.50 9.84 -4.72
N ARG A 38 -8.21 8.79 -4.27
CA ARG A 38 -9.64 8.64 -4.56
C ARG A 38 -10.48 9.41 -3.56
N ALA A 39 -10.99 10.58 -3.96
CA ALA A 39 -11.74 11.50 -3.09
C ALA A 39 -12.98 10.91 -2.39
N LYS A 40 -13.55 9.81 -2.89
CA LYS A 40 -14.76 9.18 -2.33
C LYS A 40 -14.53 7.80 -1.69
N ALA A 41 -13.30 7.29 -1.71
CA ALA A 41 -13.01 5.98 -1.11
C ALA A 41 -12.79 6.13 0.40
N ALA A 42 -13.44 5.28 1.20
CA ALA A 42 -13.18 5.22 2.63
C ALA A 42 -11.74 4.71 2.88
N PRO A 43 -10.93 5.41 3.69
CA PRO A 43 -9.57 4.97 4.03
C PRO A 43 -9.58 3.60 4.68
N THR A 44 -8.65 2.72 4.29
CA THR A 44 -8.54 1.41 4.92
C THR A 44 -7.87 1.51 6.29
N ARG A 45 -8.16 0.54 7.16
CA ARG A 45 -7.77 0.59 8.58
C ARG A 45 -6.58 -0.31 8.91
N ARG A 46 -5.81 -0.75 7.90
CA ARG A 46 -4.72 -1.74 8.10
C ARG A 46 -3.63 -1.25 9.04
N SER A 47 -3.38 0.06 9.04
CA SER A 47 -2.37 0.72 9.88
C SER A 47 -2.99 1.38 11.12
N VAL A 48 -4.23 1.04 11.49
CA VAL A 48 -4.94 1.63 12.63
C VAL A 48 -5.00 0.59 13.74
N ASP A 49 -4.13 0.75 14.73
CA ASP A 49 -4.04 -0.13 15.88
C ASP A 49 -3.26 0.58 17.00
N GLY A 50 -3.98 1.23 17.91
CA GLY A 50 -3.39 1.97 19.03
C GLY A 50 -2.53 1.09 19.94
N GLY A 51 -2.83 -0.21 20.06
CA GLY A 51 -2.05 -1.15 20.86
C GLY A 51 -0.69 -1.50 20.26
N LYS A 52 -0.44 -1.14 18.99
CA LYS A 52 0.85 -1.32 18.31
C LYS A 52 1.59 -0.01 18.06
N VAL A 53 1.09 1.08 18.63
CA VAL A 53 1.80 2.36 18.67
C VAL A 53 2.89 2.27 19.75
N THR A 54 4.11 2.69 19.40
CA THR A 54 5.24 2.80 20.34
C THR A 54 5.26 4.21 20.92
N ASP A 55 6.41 4.74 21.36
CA ASP A 55 6.54 6.12 21.88
C ASP A 55 5.97 7.20 20.95
N HIS A 56 5.96 6.93 19.64
CA HIS A 56 5.34 7.76 18.62
C HIS A 56 4.55 6.90 17.62
N HIS A 57 3.52 7.48 17.00
CA HIS A 57 2.77 6.85 15.90
C HIS A 57 3.58 6.87 14.59
N ALA A 58 3.05 6.26 13.53
CA ALA A 58 3.66 6.23 12.21
C ALA A 58 3.88 7.64 11.63
N LEU A 59 4.95 7.85 10.87
CA LEU A 59 5.23 9.13 10.20
C LEU A 59 4.15 9.47 9.16
N LEU A 60 3.55 10.66 9.29
CA LEU A 60 2.50 11.18 8.40
C LEU A 60 2.86 12.60 7.91
N VAL A 61 2.14 13.08 6.89
CA VAL A 61 2.12 14.52 6.55
C VAL A 61 1.15 15.26 7.49
N THR A 62 1.38 16.55 7.74
CA THR A 62 0.56 17.33 8.69
C THR A 62 -0.56 18.16 8.06
N GLY A 63 -0.69 18.17 6.72
CA GLY A 63 -1.64 19.04 6.02
C GLY A 63 -1.15 20.47 5.81
N GLU A 64 0.05 20.81 6.28
CA GLU A 64 0.71 22.08 5.97
C GLU A 64 1.38 22.01 4.60
N LYS A 65 1.33 23.12 3.86
CA LYS A 65 1.88 23.20 2.50
C LYS A 65 3.42 23.12 2.48
N PRO A 66 4.00 22.17 1.72
CA PRO A 66 5.07 22.28 0.74
C PRO A 66 6.10 23.40 0.59
N LEU A 67 6.21 24.44 1.41
CA LEU A 67 6.96 25.63 1.00
C LEU A 67 8.48 25.50 1.22
N PHE A 68 9.24 25.94 0.21
CA PHE A 68 10.70 26.14 0.26
C PHE A 68 11.54 24.90 0.61
N LEU A 69 11.11 23.71 0.20
CA LEU A 69 11.89 22.49 0.39
C LEU A 69 13.07 22.42 -0.59
N SER A 70 14.20 21.91 -0.10
CA SER A 70 15.28 21.45 -0.98
C SER A 70 14.76 20.29 -1.87
N LYS A 71 15.50 19.97 -2.93
CA LYS A 71 15.16 18.82 -3.79
C LYS A 71 15.11 17.51 -2.99
N GLU A 72 16.03 17.34 -2.05
CA GLU A 72 16.14 16.15 -1.21
C GLU A 72 14.98 16.07 -0.22
N ASP A 73 14.68 17.17 0.49
CA ASP A 73 13.55 17.22 1.42
C ASP A 73 12.22 17.02 0.71
N ASN A 74 12.05 17.61 -0.48
CA ASN A 74 10.87 17.37 -1.29
C ASN A 74 10.76 15.89 -1.67
N THR A 75 11.86 15.24 -2.05
CA THR A 75 11.86 13.81 -2.37
C THR A 75 11.40 12.99 -1.15
N ILE A 76 11.91 13.29 0.04
CA ILE A 76 11.51 12.64 1.29
C ILE A 76 10.03 12.89 1.60
N TYR A 77 9.58 14.13 1.49
CA TYR A 77 8.18 14.49 1.69
C TYR A 77 7.26 13.72 0.74
N GLN A 78 7.58 13.69 -0.55
CA GLN A 78 6.78 12.98 -1.55
C GLN A 78 6.77 11.46 -1.29
N MET A 79 7.89 10.88 -0.83
CA MET A 79 7.90 9.48 -0.40
C MET A 79 6.93 9.24 0.77
N ILE A 80 6.92 10.11 1.78
CA ILE A 80 6.01 9.99 2.94
C ILE A 80 4.55 10.12 2.49
N ALA A 81 4.23 11.13 1.67
CA ALA A 81 2.90 11.34 1.12
C ALA A 81 2.43 10.11 0.31
N GLY A 82 3.28 9.59 -0.58
CA GLY A 82 2.96 8.40 -1.37
C GLY A 82 2.72 7.15 -0.53
N ARG A 83 3.55 6.92 0.50
CA ARG A 83 3.33 5.82 1.45
C ARG A 83 2.03 5.96 2.23
N MET A 84 1.66 7.19 2.59
CA MET A 84 0.36 7.45 3.22
C MET A 84 -0.79 7.11 2.26
N VAL A 85 -0.72 7.53 0.99
CA VAL A 85 -1.73 7.17 -0.02
C VAL A 85 -1.84 5.65 -0.18
N GLU A 86 -0.72 4.91 -0.25
CA GLU A 86 -0.73 3.45 -0.32
C GLU A 86 -1.36 2.80 0.94
N ALA A 87 -0.96 3.26 2.13
CA ALA A 87 -1.38 2.66 3.40
C ALA A 87 -2.89 2.73 3.62
N PHE A 88 -3.53 3.79 3.12
CA PHE A 88 -4.96 4.04 3.26
C PHE A 88 -5.77 3.73 2.00
N SER A 89 -5.12 3.34 0.90
CA SER A 89 -5.78 2.86 -0.31
C SER A 89 -6.45 1.49 -0.11
N GLU A 90 -7.31 1.12 -1.05
CA GLU A 90 -7.94 -0.19 -1.13
C GLU A 90 -6.90 -1.33 -1.14
N LYS A 91 -7.34 -2.51 -0.70
CA LYS A 91 -6.50 -3.71 -0.70
C LYS A 91 -6.20 -4.14 -2.14
N CYS A 92 -4.96 -4.58 -2.38
CA CYS A 92 -4.66 -5.39 -3.56
C CYS A 92 -5.26 -6.78 -3.37
N VAL A 93 -6.12 -7.20 -4.30
CA VAL A 93 -6.71 -8.55 -4.35
C VAL A 93 -6.04 -9.32 -5.49
N LYS A 94 -5.58 -10.53 -5.19
CA LYS A 94 -4.93 -11.43 -6.15
C LYS A 94 -5.44 -12.85 -5.96
N ASP A 95 -5.58 -13.56 -7.07
CA ASP A 95 -5.73 -15.01 -7.07
C ASP A 95 -4.34 -15.62 -7.03
N VAL A 96 -4.13 -16.59 -6.15
CA VAL A 96 -2.87 -17.34 -6.05
C VAL A 96 -3.16 -18.80 -6.39
N THR A 97 -2.42 -19.33 -7.35
CA THR A 97 -2.49 -20.74 -7.74
C THR A 97 -1.21 -21.42 -7.28
N THR A 98 -1.33 -22.51 -6.54
CA THR A 98 -0.20 -23.37 -6.16
C THR A 98 -0.38 -24.71 -6.85
N VAL A 99 0.64 -25.16 -7.57
CA VAL A 99 0.68 -26.47 -8.21
C VAL A 99 1.81 -27.25 -7.55
N THR A 100 1.48 -28.40 -7.02
CA THR A 100 2.43 -29.36 -6.45
C THR A 100 2.42 -30.61 -7.32
N ALA A 101 3.59 -31.08 -7.72
CA ALA A 101 3.78 -32.26 -8.56
C ALA A 101 4.88 -33.14 -7.99
N GLU A 102 4.77 -34.45 -8.15
CA GLU A 102 5.78 -35.41 -7.72
C GLU A 102 6.41 -36.08 -8.95
N CYS A 103 7.74 -36.21 -8.95
CA CYS A 103 8.47 -36.98 -9.95
C CYS A 103 9.55 -37.82 -9.25
N ALA A 104 9.51 -39.13 -9.45
CA ALA A 104 10.46 -40.08 -8.83
C ALA A 104 10.58 -39.92 -7.29
N GLY A 105 9.47 -39.68 -6.59
CA GLY A 105 9.46 -39.48 -5.14
C GLY A 105 9.89 -38.08 -4.67
N VAL A 106 10.20 -37.17 -5.60
CA VAL A 106 10.59 -35.78 -5.30
C VAL A 106 9.44 -34.83 -5.58
N GLU A 107 9.08 -34.01 -4.60
CA GLU A 107 8.03 -33.01 -4.72
C GLU A 107 8.56 -31.68 -5.29
N PHE A 108 7.83 -31.11 -6.25
CA PHE A 108 8.06 -29.81 -6.86
C PHE A 108 6.83 -28.93 -6.65
N THR A 109 7.04 -27.72 -6.14
CA THR A 109 5.96 -26.74 -5.95
C THR A 109 6.20 -25.47 -6.76
N VAL A 110 5.21 -25.05 -7.56
CA VAL A 110 5.21 -23.76 -8.28
C VAL A 110 4.03 -22.92 -7.83
N LYS A 111 4.23 -21.61 -7.67
CA LYS A 111 3.19 -20.63 -7.31
C LYS A 111 3.04 -19.55 -8.39
N GLY A 112 1.84 -19.43 -8.95
CA GLY A 112 1.42 -18.37 -9.88
C GLY A 112 0.45 -17.40 -9.20
N SER A 113 0.29 -16.19 -9.74
CA SER A 113 -0.71 -15.26 -9.22
C SER A 113 -1.20 -14.23 -10.24
N VAL A 114 -2.50 -13.94 -10.21
CA VAL A 114 -3.17 -12.94 -11.05
C VAL A 114 -3.76 -11.83 -10.18
N VAL A 115 -3.44 -10.58 -10.46
CA VAL A 115 -4.03 -9.42 -9.76
C VAL A 115 -5.45 -9.20 -10.27
N ARG A 116 -6.44 -9.20 -9.37
CA ARG A 116 -7.86 -8.91 -9.66
C ARG A 116 -8.22 -7.46 -9.36
N GLN A 117 -7.63 -6.91 -8.31
CA GLN A 117 -7.75 -5.51 -7.93
C GLN A 117 -6.35 -5.02 -7.54
N ALA A 118 -5.86 -3.98 -8.20
CA ALA A 118 -4.54 -3.43 -7.90
C ALA A 118 -4.50 -2.81 -6.49
N GLY A 119 -5.57 -2.12 -6.07
CA GLY A 119 -5.64 -1.41 -4.80
C GLY A 119 -4.46 -0.44 -4.65
N TRP A 120 -3.81 -0.45 -3.50
CA TRP A 120 -2.61 0.35 -3.21
C TRP A 120 -1.48 0.22 -4.26
N ARG A 121 -1.38 -0.90 -5.01
CA ARG A 121 -0.36 -1.05 -6.07
C ARG A 121 -0.51 -0.04 -7.21
N ALA A 122 -1.72 0.48 -7.43
CA ALA A 122 -2.00 1.45 -8.48
C ALA A 122 -1.35 2.82 -8.21
N VAL A 123 -1.00 3.12 -6.94
CA VAL A 123 -0.38 4.39 -6.54
C VAL A 123 0.91 4.63 -7.33
N TYR A 124 1.78 3.63 -7.41
CA TYR A 124 3.01 3.68 -8.22
C TYR A 124 2.91 2.91 -9.56
N GLY A 125 1.71 2.57 -10.01
CA GLY A 125 1.51 1.91 -11.31
C GLY A 125 1.97 0.44 -11.36
N GLU A 126 2.12 -0.23 -10.22
CA GLU A 126 2.51 -1.65 -10.13
C GLU A 126 1.35 -2.63 -10.39
N GLU A 127 0.42 -2.26 -11.27
CA GLU A 127 -0.79 -3.03 -11.55
C GLU A 127 -0.50 -4.32 -12.32
N LYS A 128 0.54 -4.30 -13.16
CA LYS A 128 0.82 -5.34 -14.16
C LYS A 128 1.85 -6.37 -13.73
N ARG A 129 2.19 -6.49 -12.43
CA ARG A 129 3.15 -7.50 -11.96
C ARG A 129 2.54 -8.91 -12.04
N ARG A 130 2.57 -9.49 -13.25
CA ARG A 130 2.07 -10.82 -13.57
C ARG A 130 3.12 -11.87 -13.21
N LYS A 131 2.84 -12.71 -12.22
CA LYS A 131 3.53 -14.01 -12.09
C LYS A 131 2.75 -15.00 -12.95
N LEU A 132 3.43 -15.65 -13.90
CA LEU A 132 2.86 -16.44 -14.99
C LEU A 132 1.57 -17.18 -14.56
N PRO A 133 0.41 -16.92 -15.19
CA PRO A 133 -0.77 -17.74 -14.98
C PRO A 133 -0.47 -19.15 -15.50
N PHE A 134 -0.82 -20.18 -14.74
CA PHE A 134 -0.77 -21.54 -15.27
C PHE A 134 -1.82 -21.69 -16.37
N PRO A 135 -1.52 -22.37 -17.48
CA PRO A 135 -2.55 -22.81 -18.41
C PRO A 135 -3.56 -23.68 -17.62
N ALA A 136 -4.85 -23.58 -17.95
CA ALA A 136 -5.91 -24.35 -17.29
C ALA A 136 -5.60 -25.86 -17.39
N GLY A 137 -5.02 -26.44 -16.33
CA GLY A 137 -4.67 -27.84 -16.28
C GLY A 137 -5.92 -28.69 -16.08
N ARG A 138 -6.26 -29.51 -17.07
CA ARG A 138 -7.15 -30.67 -16.87
C ARG A 138 -6.53 -31.55 -15.77
N LYS A 139 -7.35 -31.98 -14.82
CA LYS A 139 -6.95 -33.01 -13.85
C LYS A 139 -6.49 -34.23 -14.65
N ALA A 140 -5.22 -34.59 -14.55
CA ALA A 140 -4.76 -35.91 -14.96
C ALA A 140 -5.25 -36.87 -13.88
N THR A 141 -6.44 -37.45 -14.08
CA THR A 141 -6.85 -38.66 -13.36
C THR A 141 -5.97 -39.81 -13.82
N ARG A 142 -5.48 -40.54 -12.82
CA ARG A 142 -4.64 -41.72 -12.93
C ARG A 142 -5.34 -42.84 -13.71
#